data_AF-A0A2A2YCH7-F1
#
_entry.id   AF-A0A2A2YCH7-F1
#
_cell.length_a   1.000
_cell.length_b   1.000
_cell.length_c   1.000
_cell.angle_alpha   90.00
_cell.angle_beta   90.00
_cell.angle_gamma   90.00
#
_symmetry.space_group_name_H-M   'P 1'
#
loop_
_entity.id
_entity.type
_entity.pdbx_description
1 polymer ?
#
loop_
_entity_poly.entity_id
_entity_poly.type
_entity_poly.pdbx_seq_one_letter_code
_entity_poly.pdbx_strand_id
1 'polypeptide(L)'
;MPSRRQIREAAVQFLYCSDLEGGAPAADYRNTFWELLTESDRRRLLHSTMRALEHICQGRLDRLLELSDRSPQALARLSASTDFAILKHELQLVLRYESEWTMQYNICRKIPVHDADQETAVTQLEVALKKLYAIEHDLSAARNRFINAIDDQPQLRNSLEPVTASIRRLQRISDRVRMLEKPENFPDQTDLKHLRESHVDLIELRRDADSLVDLVLKHKAEVDKSLAEIITNFAPERIDPVDRAILRLSACELMTRPELSPNIVINEAIDLAKKFGSNDSGRFVNGILDQLAKS
;
A
#
# COMPACT_ATOMS: atom_id res chain seq x y z
N MET A 1 1.04 -3.52 13.24
CA MET A 1 0.70 -4.89 12.83
C MET A 1 -0.79 -5.10 13.05
N PRO A 2 -1.51 -5.67 12.08
CA PRO A 2 -2.92 -6.00 12.24
C PRO A 2 -3.11 -7.05 13.33
N SER A 3 -4.18 -6.91 14.10
CA SER A 3 -4.51 -7.90 15.12
C SER A 3 -5.01 -9.21 14.49
N ARG A 4 -4.81 -10.35 15.19
CA ARG A 4 -5.36 -11.66 14.79
C ARG A 4 -6.85 -11.57 14.48
N ARG A 5 -7.60 -10.80 15.27
CA ARG A 5 -9.03 -10.56 15.07
C ARG A 5 -9.33 -9.91 13.72
N GLN A 6 -8.60 -8.85 13.35
CA GLN A 6 -8.77 -8.19 12.04
C GLN A 6 -8.43 -9.13 10.88
N ILE A 7 -7.36 -9.92 11.02
CA ILE A 7 -6.95 -10.90 10.02
C ILE A 7 -8.04 -11.95 9.81
N ARG A 8 -8.59 -12.54 10.88
CA ARG A 8 -9.69 -13.50 10.80
C ARG A 8 -10.96 -12.89 10.21
N GLU A 9 -11.28 -11.65 10.61
CA GLU A 9 -12.44 -10.94 10.11
C GLU A 9 -12.39 -10.79 8.59
N ALA A 10 -11.25 -10.33 8.06
CA ALA A 10 -11.03 -10.24 6.62
C ALA A 10 -11.12 -11.62 5.94
N ALA A 11 -10.54 -12.66 6.55
CA ALA A 11 -10.61 -14.02 6.02
C ALA A 11 -12.05 -14.57 5.97
N VAL A 12 -12.87 -14.34 7.02
CA VAL A 12 -14.29 -14.76 7.06
C VAL A 12 -15.10 -14.01 6.00
N GLN A 13 -14.92 -12.70 5.86
CA GLN A 13 -15.60 -11.92 4.83
C GLN A 13 -15.24 -12.41 3.42
N PHE A 14 -13.96 -12.72 3.17
CA PHE A 14 -13.55 -13.31 1.91
C PHE A 14 -14.22 -14.67 1.65
N LEU A 15 -14.17 -15.58 2.64
CA LEU A 15 -14.77 -16.91 2.53
C LEU A 15 -16.29 -16.83 2.27
N TYR A 16 -16.98 -15.92 2.96
CA TYR A 16 -18.39 -15.62 2.72
C TYR A 16 -18.65 -15.18 1.29
N CYS A 17 -17.92 -14.18 0.79
CA CYS A 17 -18.06 -13.69 -0.59
C CYS A 17 -17.79 -14.80 -1.61
N SER A 18 -16.75 -15.61 -1.39
CA SER A 18 -16.35 -16.69 -2.32
C SER A 18 -17.40 -17.82 -2.42
N ASP A 19 -18.19 -18.02 -1.38
CA ASP A 19 -19.22 -19.06 -1.32
C ASP A 19 -20.56 -18.61 -1.95
N LEU A 20 -20.80 -17.30 -2.12
CA LEU A 20 -22.06 -16.75 -2.63
C LEU A 20 -22.19 -16.77 -4.16
N GLU A 21 -21.09 -16.67 -4.91
CA GLU A 21 -21.12 -16.40 -6.35
C GLU A 21 -21.15 -17.63 -7.28
N GLY A 22 -21.62 -18.79 -6.81
CA GLY A 22 -22.04 -19.86 -7.72
C GLY A 22 -20.98 -20.42 -8.68
N GLY A 23 -19.70 -20.41 -8.31
CA GLY A 23 -18.67 -21.24 -8.95
C GLY A 23 -17.55 -20.54 -9.71
N ALA A 24 -17.46 -19.21 -9.70
CA ALA A 24 -16.24 -18.56 -10.17
C ALA A 24 -15.09 -18.77 -9.16
N PRO A 25 -13.86 -19.09 -9.62
CA PRO A 25 -12.71 -19.33 -8.76
C PRO A 25 -12.45 -18.21 -7.76
N ALA A 26 -12.16 -18.54 -6.50
CA ALA A 26 -11.79 -17.58 -5.46
C ALA A 26 -10.62 -16.65 -5.86
N ALA A 27 -9.77 -17.09 -6.79
CA ALA A 27 -8.69 -16.27 -7.34
C ALA A 27 -9.19 -15.04 -8.13
N ASP A 28 -10.34 -15.14 -8.80
CA ASP A 28 -10.81 -14.16 -9.77
C ASP A 28 -11.27 -12.85 -9.11
N TYR A 29 -11.77 -12.93 -7.86
CA TYR A 29 -12.29 -11.76 -7.13
C TYR A 29 -11.36 -11.27 -6.02
N ARG A 30 -10.21 -11.93 -5.79
CA ARG A 30 -9.33 -11.60 -4.66
C ARG A 30 -8.86 -10.14 -4.69
N ASN A 31 -8.52 -9.61 -5.85
CA ASN A 31 -8.12 -8.21 -5.96
C ASN A 31 -9.28 -7.25 -5.67
N THR A 32 -10.44 -7.48 -6.29
CA THR A 32 -11.65 -6.66 -6.09
C THR A 32 -12.09 -6.65 -4.62
N PHE A 33 -12.05 -7.81 -3.96
CA PHE A 33 -12.33 -7.91 -2.52
C PHE A 33 -11.42 -7.00 -1.69
N TRP A 34 -10.10 -7.08 -1.93
CA TRP A 34 -9.14 -6.27 -1.20
C TRP A 34 -9.28 -4.78 -1.50
N GLU A 35 -9.61 -4.42 -2.74
CA GLU A 35 -9.90 -3.04 -3.11
C GLU A 35 -11.08 -2.48 -2.30
N LEU A 36 -12.18 -3.22 -2.21
CA LEU A 36 -13.36 -2.83 -1.43
C LEU A 36 -13.08 -2.80 0.07
N LEU A 37 -12.50 -3.88 0.61
CA LEU A 37 -12.28 -4.02 2.06
C LEU A 37 -11.35 -2.94 2.62
N THR A 38 -10.31 -2.59 1.86
CA THR A 38 -9.28 -1.64 2.31
C THR A 38 -9.52 -0.21 1.83
N GLU A 39 -10.63 0.07 1.14
CA GLU A 39 -10.88 1.36 0.50
C GLU A 39 -10.72 2.54 1.47
N SER A 40 -11.32 2.42 2.66
CA SER A 40 -11.26 3.46 3.71
C SER A 40 -9.84 3.67 4.24
N ASP A 41 -9.06 2.59 4.39
CA ASP A 41 -7.68 2.64 4.86
C ASP A 41 -6.75 3.23 3.80
N ARG A 42 -6.89 2.79 2.55
CA ARG A 42 -6.16 3.33 1.39
C ARG A 42 -6.44 4.82 1.21
N ARG A 43 -7.70 5.25 1.31
CA ARG A 43 -8.08 6.66 1.26
C ARG A 43 -7.37 7.49 2.33
N ARG A 44 -7.36 7.01 3.58
CA ARG A 44 -6.67 7.67 4.71
C ARG A 44 -5.16 7.73 4.49
N LEU A 45 -4.57 6.64 4.01
CA LEU A 45 -3.15 6.56 3.70
C LEU A 45 -2.77 7.57 2.62
N LEU A 46 -3.47 7.55 1.48
CA LEU A 46 -3.20 8.46 0.34
C LEU A 46 -3.34 9.92 0.72
N HIS A 47 -4.38 10.26 1.48
CA HIS A 47 -4.56 11.61 2.01
C HIS A 47 -3.38 12.02 2.90
N SER A 48 -2.94 11.13 3.79
CA SER A 48 -1.79 11.39 4.67
C SER A 48 -0.49 11.54 3.86
N THR A 49 -0.30 10.71 2.83
CA THR A 49 0.83 10.79 1.88
C THR A 49 0.83 12.13 1.15
N MET A 50 -0.32 12.59 0.67
CA MET A 50 -0.45 13.90 0.02
C MET A 50 -0.10 15.05 0.95
N ARG A 51 -0.58 15.02 2.20
CA ARG A 51 -0.21 16.04 3.20
C ARG A 51 1.28 16.06 3.50
N ALA A 52 1.90 14.89 3.61
CA ALA A 52 3.35 14.78 3.81
C ALA A 52 4.11 15.31 2.59
N LEU A 53 3.66 14.99 1.38
CA LEU A 53 4.24 15.50 0.14
C LEU A 53 4.15 17.02 0.06
N GLU A 54 2.98 17.61 0.35
CA GLU A 54 2.80 19.06 0.37
C GLU A 54 3.71 19.75 1.37
N HIS A 55 3.86 19.16 2.58
CA HIS A 55 4.76 19.66 3.60
C HIS A 55 6.24 19.61 3.16
N ILE A 56 6.69 18.46 2.64
CA ILE A 56 8.07 18.28 2.14
C ILE A 56 8.37 19.24 0.99
N CYS A 57 7.40 19.52 0.14
CA CYS A 57 7.55 20.41 -1.01
C CYS A 57 7.39 21.91 -0.68
N GLN A 58 7.28 22.28 0.60
CA GLN A 58 7.16 23.68 0.99
C GLN A 58 8.41 24.48 0.59
N GLY A 59 8.20 25.59 -0.14
CA GLY A 59 9.26 26.43 -0.71
C GLY A 59 10.07 25.76 -1.83
N ARG A 60 9.63 24.60 -2.37
CA ARG A 60 10.27 23.97 -3.54
C ARG A 60 10.16 24.87 -4.77
N LEU A 61 9.04 25.58 -4.94
CA LEU A 61 8.80 26.47 -6.07
C LEU A 61 9.82 27.61 -6.13
N ASP A 62 10.10 28.28 -5.01
CA ASP A 62 11.09 29.38 -4.96
C ASP A 62 12.48 28.89 -5.36
N ARG A 63 12.86 27.70 -4.89
CA ARG A 63 14.14 27.07 -5.25
C ARG A 63 14.21 26.67 -6.73
N LEU A 64 13.07 26.30 -7.32
CA LEU A 64 12.97 26.00 -8.76
C LEU A 64 13.07 27.29 -9.59
N LEU A 65 12.45 28.39 -9.14
CA LEU A 65 12.60 29.70 -9.78
C LEU A 65 14.08 30.14 -9.78
N GLU A 66 14.78 30.01 -8.65
CA GLU A 66 16.22 30.27 -8.59
C GLU A 66 17.03 29.42 -9.58
N LEU A 67 16.68 28.14 -9.75
CA LEU A 67 17.32 27.27 -10.74
C LEU A 67 17.03 27.75 -12.16
N SER A 68 15.76 28.06 -12.46
CA SER A 68 15.31 28.54 -13.76
C SER A 68 16.04 29.84 -14.15
N ASP A 69 16.18 30.79 -13.24
CA ASP A 69 16.85 32.08 -13.49
C ASP A 69 18.34 31.91 -13.80
N ARG A 70 19.01 30.96 -13.14
CA ARG A 70 20.46 30.71 -13.30
C ARG A 70 20.80 29.84 -14.52
N SER A 71 19.85 29.03 -14.98
CA SER A 71 20.07 28.01 -16.02
C SER A 71 20.45 28.55 -17.40
N PRO A 72 19.86 29.65 -17.93
CA PRO A 72 20.23 30.19 -19.24
C PRO A 72 21.71 30.54 -19.36
N GLN A 73 22.27 31.18 -18.32
CA GLN A 73 23.69 31.56 -18.33
C GLN A 73 24.61 30.33 -18.26
N ALA A 74 24.24 29.31 -17.50
CA ALA A 74 24.97 28.05 -17.44
C ALA A 74 24.91 27.31 -18.78
N LEU A 75 23.74 27.21 -19.41
CA LEU A 75 23.57 26.57 -20.73
C LEU A 75 24.35 27.30 -21.84
N ALA A 76 24.40 28.64 -21.80
CA ALA A 76 25.20 29.42 -22.75
C ALA A 76 26.70 29.08 -22.64
N ARG A 77 27.22 28.96 -21.41
CA ARG A 77 28.62 28.56 -21.17
C ARG A 77 28.88 27.13 -21.62
N LEU A 78 28.01 26.20 -21.27
CA LEU A 78 28.12 24.80 -21.69
C LEU A 78 28.00 24.62 -23.20
N SER A 79 27.36 25.57 -23.90
CA SER A 79 27.25 25.57 -25.37
C SER A 79 28.48 26.16 -26.08
N ALA A 80 29.40 26.78 -25.35
CA ALA A 80 30.58 27.43 -25.94
C ALA A 80 31.67 26.42 -26.38
N SER A 81 31.64 25.18 -25.88
CA SER A 81 32.51 24.09 -26.31
C SER A 81 31.73 22.79 -26.47
N THR A 82 32.12 21.97 -27.45
CA THR A 82 31.61 20.60 -27.62
C THR A 82 32.02 19.67 -26.49
N ASP A 83 33.09 20.00 -25.76
CA ASP A 83 33.63 19.17 -24.66
C ASP A 83 32.64 19.00 -23.50
N PHE A 84 31.65 19.89 -23.41
CA PHE A 84 30.65 19.89 -22.33
C PHE A 84 29.26 19.43 -22.78
N ALA A 85 29.16 18.74 -23.91
CA ALA A 85 27.89 18.26 -24.46
C ALA A 85 27.10 17.39 -23.46
N ILE A 86 27.78 16.54 -22.68
CA ILE A 86 27.17 15.70 -21.64
C ILE A 86 26.55 16.57 -20.53
N LEU A 87 27.32 17.52 -19.98
CA LEU A 87 26.86 18.44 -18.93
C LEU A 87 25.67 19.28 -19.39
N LYS A 88 25.74 19.78 -20.63
CA LYS A 88 24.63 20.50 -21.26
C LYS A 88 23.38 19.63 -21.33
N HIS A 89 23.52 18.40 -21.80
CA HIS A 89 22.42 17.45 -21.94
C HIS A 89 21.78 17.12 -20.58
N GLU A 90 22.58 16.82 -19.56
CA GLU A 90 22.06 16.50 -18.23
C GLU A 90 21.35 17.70 -17.58
N LEU A 91 21.87 18.93 -17.74
CA LEU A 91 21.17 20.12 -17.26
C LEU A 91 19.81 20.33 -17.98
N GLN A 92 19.76 20.10 -19.29
CA GLN A 92 18.50 20.16 -20.05
C GLN A 92 17.50 19.09 -19.58
N LEU A 93 17.98 17.86 -19.30
CA LEU A 93 17.14 16.80 -18.74
C LEU A 93 16.59 17.19 -17.37
N VAL A 94 17.44 17.73 -16.47
CA VAL A 94 16.99 18.22 -15.16
C VAL A 94 15.85 19.22 -15.33
N LEU A 95 16.02 20.26 -16.16
CA LEU A 95 14.98 21.28 -16.36
C LEU A 95 13.69 20.71 -16.95
N ARG A 96 13.79 19.74 -17.87
CA ARG A 96 12.64 19.06 -18.45
C ARG A 96 11.88 18.29 -17.37
N TYR A 97 12.58 17.45 -16.61
CA TYR A 97 11.99 16.65 -15.55
C TYR A 97 11.45 17.50 -14.41
N GLU A 98 12.05 18.64 -14.06
CA GLU A 98 11.47 19.59 -13.09
C GLU A 98 10.10 20.09 -13.57
N SER A 99 9.99 20.43 -14.86
CA SER A 99 8.73 20.91 -15.46
C SER A 99 7.66 19.80 -15.44
N GLU A 100 8.04 18.58 -15.85
CA GLU A 100 7.16 17.40 -15.81
C GLU A 100 6.71 17.10 -14.38
N TRP A 101 7.63 17.15 -13.42
CA TRP A 101 7.35 16.91 -12.01
C TRP A 101 6.38 17.95 -11.45
N THR A 102 6.59 19.24 -11.74
CA THR A 102 5.68 20.31 -11.30
C THR A 102 4.29 20.15 -11.90
N MET A 103 4.19 19.77 -13.18
CA MET A 103 2.89 19.48 -13.81
C MET A 103 2.18 18.32 -13.11
N GLN A 104 2.89 17.21 -12.90
CA GLN A 104 2.32 16.02 -12.27
C GLN A 104 1.95 16.25 -10.80
N TYR A 105 2.75 17.00 -10.06
CA TYR A 105 2.45 17.40 -8.68
C TYR A 105 1.16 18.22 -8.60
N ASN A 106 0.97 19.16 -9.53
CA ASN A 106 -0.27 19.94 -9.61
C ASN A 106 -1.49 19.09 -9.97
N ILE A 107 -1.33 18.02 -10.75
CA ILE A 107 -2.40 17.04 -11.00
C ILE A 107 -2.77 16.34 -9.69
N CYS A 108 -1.77 15.84 -8.95
CA CYS A 108 -2.01 15.15 -7.67
C CYS A 108 -2.77 16.04 -6.68
N ARG A 109 -2.37 17.32 -6.56
CA ARG A 109 -3.01 18.29 -5.64
C ARG A 109 -4.45 18.65 -5.98
N LYS A 110 -4.87 18.50 -7.24
CA LYS A 110 -6.22 18.86 -7.69
C LYS A 110 -7.23 17.73 -7.50
N ILE A 111 -6.80 16.52 -7.17
CA ILE A 111 -7.70 15.37 -7.00
C ILE A 111 -8.39 15.47 -5.63
N PRO A 112 -9.73 15.56 -5.58
CA PRO A 112 -10.47 15.76 -4.34
C PRO A 112 -10.68 14.43 -3.59
N VAL A 113 -9.71 14.01 -2.79
CA VAL A 113 -9.81 12.76 -2.00
C VAL A 113 -10.69 12.91 -0.75
N HIS A 114 -11.11 14.14 -0.43
CA HIS A 114 -11.97 14.44 0.72
C HIS A 114 -13.47 14.33 0.45
N ASP A 115 -13.88 14.38 -0.82
CA ASP A 115 -15.29 14.39 -1.16
C ASP A 115 -15.83 12.97 -1.14
N ALA A 116 -16.95 12.77 -0.44
CA ALA A 116 -17.46 11.48 0.00
C ALA A 116 -17.87 10.50 -1.14
N ASP A 117 -17.77 10.91 -2.40
CA ASP A 117 -18.55 10.33 -3.51
C ASP A 117 -17.71 9.86 -4.71
N GLN A 118 -16.40 9.62 -4.56
CA GLN A 118 -15.56 9.22 -5.70
C GLN A 118 -14.56 8.13 -5.33
N GLU A 119 -14.99 6.86 -5.37
CA GLU A 119 -14.09 5.71 -5.52
C GLU A 119 -13.05 5.95 -6.63
N THR A 120 -13.48 6.61 -7.71
CA THR A 120 -12.65 7.06 -8.82
C THR A 120 -11.50 7.99 -8.38
N ALA A 121 -11.69 8.84 -7.37
CA ALA A 121 -10.67 9.82 -6.93
C ALA A 121 -9.50 9.13 -6.20
N VAL A 122 -9.78 8.10 -5.41
CA VAL A 122 -8.75 7.28 -4.74
C VAL A 122 -7.85 6.63 -5.80
N THR A 123 -8.46 5.93 -6.75
CA THR A 123 -7.74 5.26 -7.84
C THR A 123 -7.01 6.26 -8.74
N GLN A 124 -7.61 7.40 -9.07
CA GLN A 124 -6.95 8.47 -9.82
C GLN A 124 -5.72 9.02 -9.09
N LEU A 125 -5.80 9.21 -7.77
CA LEU A 125 -4.67 9.70 -7.00
C LEU A 125 -3.56 8.65 -6.90
N GLU A 126 -3.89 7.37 -6.68
CA GLU A 126 -2.89 6.29 -6.71
C GLU A 126 -2.13 6.27 -8.04
N VAL A 127 -2.84 6.37 -9.16
CA VAL A 127 -2.24 6.42 -10.51
C VAL A 127 -1.40 7.69 -10.68
N ALA A 128 -1.89 8.84 -10.21
CA ALA A 128 -1.18 10.10 -10.32
C ALA A 128 0.12 10.12 -9.48
N LEU A 129 0.09 9.58 -8.26
CA LEU A 129 1.27 9.45 -7.41
C LEU A 129 2.28 8.47 -8.00
N LYS A 130 1.85 7.32 -8.54
CA LYS A 130 2.74 6.39 -9.25
C LYS A 130 3.48 7.07 -10.40
N LYS A 131 2.79 7.90 -11.18
CA LYS A 131 3.42 8.70 -12.25
C LYS A 131 4.39 9.75 -11.68
N LEU A 132 4.03 10.41 -10.58
CA LEU A 132 4.90 11.39 -9.92
C LEU A 132 6.21 10.73 -9.46
N TYR A 133 6.14 9.56 -8.82
CA TYR A 133 7.32 8.82 -8.35
C TYR A 133 8.19 8.32 -9.50
N ALA A 134 7.61 7.92 -10.63
CA ALA A 134 8.38 7.58 -11.82
C ALA A 134 9.21 8.78 -12.32
N ILE A 135 8.59 9.97 -12.43
CA ILE A 135 9.28 11.21 -12.81
C ILE A 135 10.33 11.60 -11.76
N GLU A 136 10.02 11.42 -10.47
CA GLU A 136 10.93 11.69 -9.36
C GLU A 136 12.21 10.85 -9.44
N HIS A 137 12.10 9.56 -9.77
CA HIS A 137 13.25 8.69 -9.99
C HIS A 137 14.15 9.20 -11.12
N ASP A 138 13.56 9.53 -12.27
CA ASP A 138 14.30 10.05 -13.42
C ASP A 138 14.96 11.41 -13.13
N LEU A 139 14.22 12.31 -12.47
CA LEU A 139 14.69 13.63 -12.06
C LEU A 139 15.90 13.51 -11.13
N SER A 140 15.79 12.68 -10.09
CA SER A 140 16.90 12.48 -9.16
C SER A 140 18.11 11.85 -9.84
N ALA A 141 17.90 10.89 -10.75
CA ALA A 141 18.99 10.29 -11.50
C ALA A 141 19.71 11.32 -12.37
N ALA A 142 18.97 12.19 -13.07
CA ALA A 142 19.53 13.27 -13.89
C ALA A 142 20.32 14.28 -13.05
N ARG A 143 19.80 14.69 -11.89
CA ARG A 143 20.53 15.60 -10.98
C ARG A 143 21.84 14.99 -10.48
N ASN A 144 21.84 13.71 -10.11
CA ASN A 144 23.05 13.03 -9.66
C ASN A 144 24.09 12.89 -10.78
N ARG A 145 23.66 12.56 -12.02
CA ARG A 145 24.55 12.53 -13.18
C ARG A 145 25.16 13.91 -13.47
N PHE A 146 24.36 14.98 -13.39
CA PHE A 146 24.85 16.34 -13.55
C PHE A 146 25.89 16.73 -12.47
N ILE A 147 25.61 16.45 -11.20
CA ILE A 147 26.52 16.74 -10.09
C ILE A 147 27.85 16.00 -10.29
N ASN A 148 27.79 14.68 -10.56
CA ASN A 148 28.99 13.86 -10.76
C ASN A 148 29.81 14.35 -11.96
N ALA A 149 29.15 14.67 -13.08
CA ALA A 149 29.82 15.16 -14.27
C ALA A 149 30.52 16.52 -14.06
N ILE A 150 30.04 17.37 -13.12
CA ILE A 150 30.73 18.62 -12.77
C ILE A 150 31.97 18.35 -11.91
N ASP A 151 31.87 17.38 -10.99
CA ASP A 151 32.99 17.04 -10.11
C ASP A 151 34.20 16.51 -10.92
N ASP A 152 33.94 15.89 -12.08
CA ASP A 152 34.95 15.49 -13.07
C ASP A 152 35.56 16.66 -13.87
N GLN A 153 35.02 17.88 -13.76
CA GLN A 153 35.42 19.05 -14.54
C GLN A 153 35.76 20.26 -13.64
N PRO A 154 36.93 20.24 -12.97
CA PRO A 154 37.32 21.27 -12.00
C PRO A 154 37.29 22.70 -12.58
N GLN A 155 37.59 22.88 -13.86
CA GLN A 155 37.59 24.19 -14.52
C GLN A 155 36.18 24.84 -14.60
N LEU A 156 35.11 24.05 -14.52
CA LEU A 156 33.74 24.56 -14.56
C LEU A 156 33.11 24.74 -13.17
N ARG A 157 33.74 24.22 -12.12
CA ARG A 157 33.17 24.16 -10.77
C ARG A 157 32.69 25.54 -10.27
N ASN A 158 33.57 26.53 -10.30
CA ASN A 158 33.24 27.88 -9.79
C ASN A 158 32.17 28.59 -10.65
N SER A 159 32.16 28.35 -11.97
CA SER A 159 31.25 29.04 -12.88
C SER A 159 29.83 28.46 -12.85
N LEU A 160 29.70 27.17 -12.53
CA LEU A 160 28.41 26.47 -12.45
C LEU A 160 27.90 26.30 -11.02
N GLU A 161 28.70 26.63 -9.99
CA GLU A 161 28.32 26.45 -8.58
C GLU A 161 26.94 27.02 -8.22
N PRO A 162 26.49 28.19 -8.71
CA PRO A 162 25.13 28.68 -8.40
C PRO A 162 24.00 27.74 -8.87
N VAL A 163 24.17 27.07 -10.01
CA VAL A 163 23.21 26.09 -10.55
C VAL A 163 23.35 24.77 -9.80
N THR A 164 24.58 24.30 -9.59
CA THR A 164 24.86 23.06 -8.87
C THR A 164 24.33 23.11 -7.44
N ALA A 165 24.49 24.25 -6.76
CA ALA A 165 23.94 24.48 -5.42
C ALA A 165 22.40 24.42 -5.41
N SER A 166 21.72 25.02 -6.39
CA SER A 166 20.26 24.90 -6.53
C SER A 166 19.84 23.45 -6.73
N ILE A 167 20.52 22.72 -7.62
CA ILE A 167 20.26 21.30 -7.88
C ILE A 167 20.45 20.46 -6.61
N ARG A 168 21.54 20.65 -5.85
CA ARG A 168 21.77 19.96 -4.57
C ARG A 168 20.67 20.26 -3.54
N ARG A 169 20.18 21.51 -3.48
CA ARG A 169 19.08 21.87 -2.57
C ARG A 169 17.78 21.16 -2.96
N LEU A 170 17.45 21.10 -4.25
CA LEU A 170 16.27 20.42 -4.76
C LEU A 170 16.40 18.89 -4.61
N GLN A 171 17.61 18.35 -4.76
CA GLN A 171 17.90 16.93 -4.54
C GLN A 171 17.57 16.48 -3.12
N ARG A 172 17.89 17.28 -2.09
CA ARG A 172 17.50 16.96 -0.71
C ARG A 172 15.99 16.86 -0.51
N ILE A 173 15.20 17.64 -1.25
CA ILE A 173 13.74 17.54 -1.23
C ILE A 173 13.31 16.24 -1.91
N SER A 174 13.89 15.92 -3.06
CA SER A 174 13.65 14.66 -3.78
C SER A 174 13.99 13.41 -2.97
N ASP A 175 15.09 13.44 -2.21
CA ASP A 175 15.44 12.35 -1.29
C ASP A 175 14.32 12.11 -0.28
N ARG A 176 13.76 13.20 0.27
CA ARG A 176 12.63 13.17 1.20
C ARG A 176 11.32 12.73 0.54
N VAL A 177 11.04 13.12 -0.70
CA VAL A 177 9.86 12.68 -1.46
C VAL A 177 9.90 11.18 -1.71
N ARG A 178 11.06 10.62 -2.08
CA ARG A 178 11.20 9.16 -2.30
C ARG A 178 10.93 8.32 -1.06
N MET A 179 11.20 8.86 0.13
CA MET A 179 10.85 8.17 1.38
C MET A 179 9.34 7.97 1.55
N LEU A 180 8.50 8.77 0.89
CA LEU A 180 7.04 8.61 0.92
C LEU A 180 6.54 7.46 0.06
N GLU A 181 7.30 7.03 -0.96
CA GLU A 181 6.91 5.92 -1.84
C GLU A 181 7.04 4.58 -1.13
N LYS A 182 8.11 4.40 -0.36
CA LYS A 182 8.42 3.17 0.39
C LYS A 182 8.91 3.50 1.80
N PRO A 183 8.03 4.01 2.68
CA PRO A 183 8.41 4.44 4.02
C PRO A 183 8.96 3.30 4.89
N GLU A 184 8.64 2.04 4.58
CA GLU A 184 9.18 0.84 5.22
C GLU A 184 10.70 0.72 5.12
N ASN A 185 11.32 1.29 4.08
CA ASN A 185 12.76 1.27 3.89
C ASN A 185 13.51 2.28 4.78
N PHE A 186 12.78 3.11 5.54
CA PHE A 186 13.34 4.22 6.32
C PHE A 186 12.86 4.16 7.79
N PRO A 187 13.28 3.13 8.57
CA PRO A 187 12.83 2.92 9.94
C PRO A 187 13.17 4.09 10.88
N ASP A 188 14.29 4.75 10.65
CA ASP A 188 14.83 5.82 11.52
C ASP A 188 14.13 7.18 11.33
N GLN A 189 13.30 7.35 10.29
CA GLN A 189 12.58 8.60 10.03
C GLN A 189 11.31 8.65 10.89
N THR A 190 11.39 9.32 12.05
CA THR A 190 10.30 9.39 13.04
C THR A 190 9.06 10.09 12.52
N ASP A 191 9.23 11.08 11.66
CA ASP A 191 8.17 11.86 11.04
C ASP A 191 7.37 11.07 9.98
N LEU A 192 7.92 9.96 9.49
CA LEU A 192 7.24 9.03 8.58
C LEU A 192 6.63 7.82 9.30
N LYS A 193 6.75 7.74 10.63
CA LYS A 193 6.32 6.58 11.43
C LYS A 193 4.88 6.17 11.13
N HIS A 194 3.93 7.10 11.17
CA HIS A 194 2.52 6.80 10.96
C HIS A 194 2.20 6.33 9.54
N LEU A 195 2.83 6.92 8.52
CA LEU A 195 2.70 6.48 7.13
C LEU A 195 3.25 5.06 6.97
N ARG A 196 4.43 4.79 7.55
CA ARG A 196 5.05 3.47 7.55
C ARG A 196 4.16 2.43 8.20
N GLU A 197 3.69 2.69 9.41
CA GLU A 197 2.81 1.77 10.15
C GLU A 197 1.53 1.49 9.37
N SER A 198 0.90 2.52 8.80
CA SER A 198 -0.33 2.35 8.00
C SER A 198 -0.09 1.54 6.71
N HIS A 199 1.06 1.75 6.05
CA HIS A 199 1.43 1.01 4.84
C HIS A 199 1.72 -0.46 5.17
N VAL A 200 2.50 -0.72 6.22
CA VAL A 200 2.82 -2.07 6.69
C VAL A 200 1.55 -2.81 7.12
N ASP A 201 0.66 -2.16 7.88
CA ASP A 201 -0.58 -2.77 8.37
C ASP A 201 -1.48 -3.27 7.23
N LEU A 202 -1.61 -2.50 6.15
CA LEU A 202 -2.38 -2.89 4.96
C LEU A 202 -1.77 -4.10 4.24
N ILE A 203 -0.43 -4.11 4.08
CA ILE A 203 0.29 -5.20 3.42
C ILE A 203 0.19 -6.49 4.24
N GLU A 204 0.44 -6.38 5.55
CA GLU A 204 0.38 -7.52 6.47
C GLU A 204 -1.05 -8.07 6.60
N LEU A 205 -2.06 -7.20 6.69
CA LEU A 205 -3.46 -7.64 6.80
C LEU A 205 -3.85 -8.50 5.60
N ARG A 206 -3.53 -8.02 4.39
CA ARG A 206 -3.79 -8.75 3.16
C ARG A 206 -3.07 -10.08 3.13
N ARG A 207 -1.75 -10.07 3.35
CA ARG A 207 -0.91 -11.26 3.31
C ARG A 207 -1.39 -12.34 4.29
N ASP A 208 -1.67 -11.95 5.52
CA ASP A 208 -1.99 -12.90 6.59
C ASP A 208 -3.42 -13.45 6.43
N ALA A 209 -4.36 -12.63 5.99
CA ALA A 209 -5.72 -13.07 5.71
C ALA A 209 -5.77 -13.97 4.47
N ASP A 210 -5.06 -13.63 3.39
CA ASP A 210 -4.92 -14.51 2.22
C ASP A 210 -4.30 -15.85 2.61
N SER A 211 -3.30 -15.85 3.51
CA SER A 211 -2.69 -17.08 4.02
C SER A 211 -3.68 -17.96 4.81
N LEU A 212 -4.58 -17.36 5.61
CA LEU A 212 -5.65 -18.09 6.29
C LEU A 212 -6.67 -18.66 5.31
N VAL A 213 -7.08 -17.86 4.33
CA VAL A 213 -8.02 -18.28 3.28
C VAL A 213 -7.45 -19.47 2.51
N ASP A 214 -6.20 -19.37 2.07
CA ASP A 214 -5.53 -20.44 1.32
C ASP A 214 -5.41 -21.72 2.14
N LEU A 215 -5.13 -21.59 3.44
CA LEU A 215 -5.11 -22.72 4.37
C LEU A 215 -6.48 -23.40 4.48
N VAL A 216 -7.57 -22.63 4.59
CA VAL A 216 -8.95 -23.14 4.63
C VAL A 216 -9.34 -23.81 3.32
N LEU A 217 -9.07 -23.17 2.18
CA LEU A 217 -9.40 -23.73 0.87
C LEU A 217 -8.64 -25.05 0.62
N LYS A 218 -7.38 -25.14 1.05
CA LYS A 218 -6.58 -26.37 0.96
C LYS A 218 -7.18 -27.53 1.75
N HIS A 219 -7.69 -27.28 2.96
CA HIS A 219 -8.23 -28.33 3.84
C HIS A 219 -9.77 -28.41 3.82
N LYS A 220 -10.43 -27.72 2.88
CA LYS A 220 -11.90 -27.56 2.87
C LYS A 220 -12.64 -28.89 2.96
N ALA A 221 -12.21 -29.91 2.22
CA ALA A 221 -12.86 -31.23 2.22
C ALA A 221 -12.73 -31.95 3.58
N GLU A 222 -11.56 -31.88 4.22
CA GLU A 222 -11.31 -32.49 5.53
C GLU A 222 -12.06 -31.76 6.65
N VAL A 223 -12.10 -30.43 6.56
CA VAL A 223 -12.86 -29.56 7.47
C VAL A 223 -14.36 -29.84 7.34
N ASP A 224 -14.91 -29.84 6.13
CA ASP A 224 -16.33 -30.12 5.91
C ASP A 224 -16.70 -31.55 6.34
N LYS A 225 -15.80 -32.54 6.15
CA LYS A 225 -15.99 -33.89 6.68
C LYS A 225 -16.05 -33.91 8.21
N SER A 226 -15.12 -33.23 8.88
CA SER A 226 -15.08 -33.19 10.35
C SER A 226 -16.30 -32.47 10.94
N LEU A 227 -16.79 -31.43 10.27
CA LEU A 227 -18.04 -30.76 10.63
C LEU A 227 -19.27 -31.66 10.42
N ALA A 228 -19.27 -32.49 9.36
CA ALA A 228 -20.35 -33.43 9.06
C ALA A 228 -20.49 -34.56 10.10
N GLU A 229 -19.41 -34.93 10.79
CA GLU A 229 -19.43 -35.93 11.87
C GLU A 229 -20.12 -35.40 13.14
N ILE A 230 -20.22 -34.07 13.29
CA ILE A 230 -20.78 -33.40 14.47
C ILE A 230 -22.19 -32.89 14.20
N ILE A 231 -22.44 -32.34 13.01
CA ILE A 231 -23.69 -31.68 12.66
C ILE A 231 -24.68 -32.72 12.10
N THR A 232 -25.76 -32.99 12.83
CA THR A 232 -26.83 -33.89 12.37
C THR A 232 -27.45 -33.39 11.05
N ASN A 233 -27.56 -34.28 10.06
CA ASN A 233 -28.04 -33.94 8.71
C ASN A 233 -27.25 -32.79 8.05
N PHE A 234 -25.94 -32.78 8.23
CA PHE A 234 -25.05 -31.77 7.65
C PHE A 234 -25.26 -31.64 6.14
N ALA A 235 -25.68 -30.45 5.75
CA ALA A 235 -25.62 -29.96 4.38
C ALA A 235 -25.06 -28.55 4.47
N PRO A 236 -23.81 -28.30 4.01
CA PRO A 236 -23.16 -27.00 4.12
C PRO A 236 -24.07 -25.85 3.66
N GLU A 237 -24.84 -26.08 2.59
CA GLU A 237 -25.74 -25.11 1.95
C GLU A 237 -26.90 -24.70 2.86
N ARG A 238 -27.23 -25.50 3.89
CA ARG A 238 -28.29 -25.21 4.88
C ARG A 238 -27.79 -24.40 6.08
N ILE A 239 -26.48 -24.30 6.26
CA ILE A 239 -25.88 -23.46 7.30
C ILE A 239 -25.83 -22.03 6.74
N ASP A 240 -26.15 -21.06 7.60
CA ASP A 240 -25.99 -19.65 7.26
C ASP A 240 -24.58 -19.41 6.67
N PRO A 241 -24.44 -18.73 5.53
CA PRO A 241 -23.13 -18.61 4.87
C PRO A 241 -22.05 -17.96 5.75
N VAL A 242 -22.44 -17.04 6.65
CA VAL A 242 -21.52 -16.41 7.61
C VAL A 242 -21.06 -17.44 8.64
N ASP A 243 -22.00 -18.16 9.25
CA ASP A 243 -21.68 -19.19 10.24
C ASP A 243 -20.83 -20.31 9.62
N ARG A 244 -21.11 -20.70 8.38
CA ARG A 244 -20.32 -21.66 7.62
C ARG A 244 -18.88 -21.18 7.40
N ALA A 245 -18.68 -19.92 7.02
CA ALA A 245 -17.35 -19.33 6.86
C ALA A 245 -16.56 -19.30 8.18
N ILE A 246 -17.23 -18.92 9.28
CA ILE A 246 -16.64 -18.89 10.63
C ILE A 246 -16.26 -20.30 11.09
N LEU A 247 -17.16 -21.28 10.91
CA LEU A 247 -16.93 -22.68 11.27
C LEU A 247 -15.76 -23.26 10.48
N ARG A 248 -15.71 -23.05 9.16
CA ARG A 248 -14.62 -23.55 8.32
C ARG A 248 -13.27 -22.97 8.71
N LEU A 249 -13.20 -21.66 8.94
CA LEU A 249 -11.97 -21.02 9.40
C LEU A 249 -11.51 -21.62 10.73
N SER A 250 -12.41 -21.66 11.71
CA SER A 250 -12.07 -22.06 13.09
C SER A 250 -11.76 -23.54 13.20
N ALA A 251 -12.50 -24.40 12.51
CA ALA A 251 -12.23 -25.84 12.43
C ALA A 251 -10.88 -26.11 11.75
N CYS A 252 -10.57 -25.41 10.65
CA CYS A 252 -9.26 -25.52 9.99
C CYS A 252 -8.12 -25.14 10.96
N GLU A 253 -8.26 -24.06 11.71
CA GLU A 253 -7.26 -23.68 12.71
C GLU A 253 -7.11 -24.74 13.82
N LEU A 254 -8.21 -25.27 14.36
CA LEU A 254 -8.15 -26.33 15.37
C LEU A 254 -7.45 -27.60 14.86
N MET A 255 -7.64 -27.95 13.59
CA MET A 255 -7.06 -29.15 12.99
C MET A 255 -5.60 -29.00 12.58
N THR A 256 -5.18 -27.79 12.18
CA THR A 256 -3.89 -27.58 11.50
C THR A 256 -2.89 -26.73 12.29
N ARG A 257 -3.32 -26.07 13.37
CA ARG A 257 -2.49 -25.16 14.18
C ARG A 257 -2.43 -25.57 15.65
N PRO A 258 -1.68 -26.64 15.98
CA PRO A 258 -1.57 -27.15 17.35
C PRO A 258 -0.91 -26.17 18.32
N GLU A 259 -0.23 -25.13 17.83
CA GLU A 259 0.32 -24.05 18.62
C GLU A 259 -0.74 -23.11 19.21
N LEU A 260 -1.97 -23.14 18.69
CA LEU A 260 -3.07 -22.30 19.17
C LEU A 260 -3.89 -23.04 20.23
N SER A 261 -4.19 -22.35 21.34
CA SER A 261 -5.13 -22.89 22.33
C SER A 261 -6.54 -22.98 21.75
N PRO A 262 -7.22 -24.14 21.84
CA PRO A 262 -8.59 -24.29 21.35
C PRO A 262 -9.56 -23.24 21.89
N ASN A 263 -9.43 -22.89 23.17
CA ASN A 263 -10.25 -21.86 23.81
C ASN A 263 -10.11 -20.49 23.15
N ILE A 264 -8.90 -20.13 22.68
CA ILE A 264 -8.66 -18.86 21.99
C ILE A 264 -9.37 -18.90 20.63
N VAL A 265 -9.21 -19.99 19.88
CA VAL A 265 -9.82 -20.14 18.55
C VAL A 265 -11.35 -20.06 18.63
N ILE A 266 -11.94 -20.75 19.61
CA ILE A 266 -13.39 -20.82 19.87
C ILE A 266 -13.93 -19.45 20.31
N ASN A 267 -13.31 -18.80 21.30
CA ASN A 267 -13.78 -17.50 21.79
C ASN A 267 -13.82 -16.44 20.68
N GLU A 268 -12.77 -16.38 19.88
CA GLU A 268 -12.73 -15.45 18.74
C GLU A 268 -13.72 -15.82 17.63
N ALA A 269 -14.04 -17.11 17.43
CA ALA A 269 -15.08 -17.54 16.51
C ALA A 269 -16.47 -17.07 16.98
N ILE A 270 -16.75 -17.15 18.28
CA ILE A 270 -17.98 -16.64 18.89
C ILE A 270 -18.08 -15.13 18.70
N ASP A 271 -16.98 -14.39 18.87
CA ASP A 271 -16.98 -12.94 18.69
C ASP A 271 -17.24 -12.54 17.24
N LEU A 272 -16.75 -13.30 16.26
CA LEU A 272 -17.10 -13.12 14.85
C LEU A 272 -18.58 -13.43 14.60
N ALA A 273 -19.09 -14.52 15.18
CA ALA A 273 -20.50 -14.92 15.03
C ALA A 273 -21.47 -13.89 15.63
N LYS A 274 -21.12 -13.30 16.78
CA LYS A 274 -21.89 -12.18 17.36
C LYS A 274 -21.83 -10.91 16.51
N LYS A 275 -20.74 -10.69 15.79
CA LYS A 275 -20.54 -9.49 14.97
C LYS A 275 -21.26 -9.57 13.63
N PHE A 276 -21.26 -10.74 12.99
CA PHE A 276 -21.74 -10.91 11.61
C PHE A 276 -22.96 -11.81 11.45
N GLY A 277 -23.20 -12.71 12.41
CA GLY A 277 -24.28 -13.68 12.36
C GLY A 277 -25.59 -13.18 12.97
N SER A 278 -26.51 -14.12 13.17
CA SER A 278 -27.79 -13.93 13.84
C SER A 278 -27.66 -13.98 15.37
N ASN A 279 -28.75 -13.71 16.09
CA ASN A 279 -28.79 -13.81 17.55
C ASN A 279 -28.41 -15.21 18.10
N ASP A 280 -28.65 -16.27 17.31
CA ASP A 280 -28.37 -17.65 17.71
C ASP A 280 -26.99 -18.15 17.24
N SER A 281 -26.35 -17.44 16.31
CA SER A 281 -25.08 -17.84 15.68
C SER A 281 -23.96 -18.06 16.68
N GLY A 282 -23.82 -17.19 17.68
CA GLY A 282 -22.78 -17.35 18.72
C GLY A 282 -22.91 -18.65 19.52
N ARG A 283 -24.14 -19.08 19.85
CA ARG A 283 -24.39 -20.34 20.57
C ARG A 283 -24.15 -21.55 19.67
N PHE A 284 -24.63 -21.47 18.44
CA PHE A 284 -24.47 -22.51 17.42
C PHE A 284 -22.98 -22.77 17.16
N VAL A 285 -22.20 -21.73 16.81
CA VAL A 285 -20.76 -21.84 16.53
C VAL A 285 -20.00 -22.40 17.74
N ASN A 286 -20.30 -21.92 18.95
CA ASN A 286 -19.66 -22.44 20.16
C ASN A 286 -19.90 -23.95 20.32
N GLY A 287 -21.15 -24.40 20.22
CA GLY A 287 -21.51 -25.80 20.42
C GLY A 287 -20.80 -26.76 19.47
N ILE A 288 -20.70 -26.38 18.19
CA ILE A 288 -20.01 -27.20 17.18
C ILE A 288 -18.50 -27.26 17.44
N LEU A 289 -17.86 -26.11 17.69
CA LEU A 289 -16.41 -26.06 17.86
C LEU A 289 -15.95 -26.68 19.19
N ASP A 290 -16.75 -26.56 20.26
CA ASP A 290 -16.49 -27.24 21.54
C ASP A 290 -16.52 -28.76 21.39
N GLN A 291 -17.41 -29.29 20.54
CA GLN A 291 -17.47 -30.71 20.26
C GLN A 291 -16.29 -31.14 19.39
N LEU A 292 -15.94 -30.35 18.37
CA LEU A 292 -14.80 -30.63 17.49
C LEU A 292 -13.47 -30.67 18.25
N ALA A 293 -13.27 -29.74 19.19
CA ALA A 293 -12.04 -29.66 19.98
C ALA A 293 -11.86 -30.82 20.98
N LYS A 294 -12.89 -31.65 21.20
CA LYS A 294 -12.88 -32.80 22.12
C LYS A 294 -12.74 -34.15 21.40
N SER A 295 -12.87 -34.16 20.08
CA SER A 295 -12.73 -35.34 19.22
C SER A 295 -11.26 -35.67 18.97
#